data_AF-A0A2H6HUF2-F1
#
_entry.id   AF-A0A2H6HUF2-F1
#
_cell.length_a   1.000
_cell.length_b   1.000
_cell.length_c   1.000
_cell.angle_alpha   90.00
_cell.angle_beta   90.00
_cell.angle_gamma   90.00
#
_symmetry.space_group_name_H-M   'P 1'
#
loop_
_entity.id
_entity.type
_entity.pdbx_description
1 polymer ?
#
loop_
_entity_poly.entity_id
_entity_poly.type
_entity_poly.pdbx_seq_one_letter_code
_entity_poly.pdbx_strand_id
1 'polypeptide(L)'
;MEENEVRHLLDECNRIYGDCLYTSQTHFVMARKAQIIARCLIIIPSGLAVMLSLISAFAEVGELSIIAAFMAGIAGLSSTLGITRDEQEHNNAANVLTALRHEAKSMKDAMWKEIDRSQLHSEVSRLGDKYRVLCTALPVTDDKSYKKAKTRIEEGNFD
;
A
#
# COMPACT_ATOMS: atom_id res chain seq x y z
N MET A 1 6.58 -2.54 37.58
CA MET A 1 7.11 -3.71 36.85
C MET A 1 8.50 -3.33 36.38
N GLU A 2 9.53 -4.13 36.69
CA GLU A 2 10.87 -3.80 36.22
C GLU A 2 10.98 -4.10 34.72
N GLU A 3 11.58 -3.18 33.97
CA GLU A 3 11.75 -3.30 32.52
C GLU A 3 12.44 -4.61 32.12
N ASN A 4 13.35 -5.10 32.97
CA ASN A 4 14.09 -6.34 32.73
C ASN A 4 13.18 -7.59 32.69
N GLU A 5 12.06 -7.59 33.42
CA GLU A 5 11.11 -8.70 33.46
C GLU A 5 10.25 -8.79 32.19
N VAL A 6 9.98 -7.66 31.54
CA VAL A 6 9.14 -7.55 30.33
C VAL A 6 9.93 -7.33 29.06
N ARG A 7 11.25 -7.24 29.14
CA ARG A 7 12.12 -6.92 28.02
C ARG A 7 11.84 -7.75 26.77
N HIS A 8 11.65 -9.06 26.92
CA HIS A 8 11.31 -9.96 25.80
C HIS A 8 10.00 -9.58 25.08
N LEU A 9 8.99 -9.07 25.81
CA LEU A 9 7.73 -8.58 25.24
C LEU A 9 7.90 -7.24 24.53
N LEU A 10 8.72 -6.36 25.09
CA LEU A 10 9.05 -5.06 24.46
C LEU A 10 9.88 -5.25 23.19
N ASP A 11 10.82 -6.21 23.20
CA ASP A 11 11.62 -6.59 22.03
C ASP A 11 10.72 -7.15 20.92
N GLU A 12 9.71 -7.95 21.26
CA GLU A 12 8.72 -8.45 20.30
C GLU A 12 7.86 -7.32 19.72
N CYS A 13 7.39 -6.37 20.54
CA CYS A 13 6.74 -5.16 20.04
C CYS A 13 7.65 -4.37 19.09
N ASN A 14 8.94 -4.27 19.41
CA ASN A 14 9.92 -3.57 18.58
C ASN A 14 10.16 -4.29 17.24
N ARG A 15 10.17 -5.62 17.25
CA ARG A 15 10.23 -6.44 16.04
C ARG A 15 9.01 -6.19 15.15
N ILE A 16 7.80 -6.32 15.71
CA ILE A 16 6.54 -6.07 14.98
C ILE A 16 6.51 -4.64 14.43
N TYR A 17 6.94 -3.65 15.23
CA TYR A 17 7.06 -2.25 14.79
C TYR A 17 7.98 -2.11 13.57
N GLY A 18 9.17 -2.72 13.62
CA GLY A 18 10.14 -2.69 12.53
C GLY A 18 9.60 -3.37 11.27
N ASP A 19 9.08 -4.59 11.42
CA ASP A 19 8.51 -5.36 10.32
C ASP A 19 7.37 -4.58 9.64
N CYS A 20 6.44 -4.02 10.43
CA CYS A 20 5.34 -3.21 9.89
C CYS A 20 5.83 -1.95 9.19
N LEU A 21 6.88 -1.28 9.70
CA LEU A 21 7.47 -0.09 9.07
C LEU A 21 8.00 -0.39 7.67
N TYR A 22 8.83 -1.43 7.53
CA TYR A 22 9.42 -1.77 6.23
C TYR A 22 8.35 -2.29 5.25
N THR A 23 7.43 -3.13 5.71
CA THR A 23 6.37 -3.66 4.85
C THR A 23 5.38 -2.56 4.42
N SER A 24 4.95 -1.66 5.32
CA SER A 24 4.03 -0.58 4.95
C SER A 24 4.65 0.38 3.94
N GLN A 25 5.91 0.75 4.13
CA GLN A 25 6.64 1.62 3.18
C GLN A 25 6.83 0.95 1.83
N THR A 26 7.06 -0.36 1.81
CA THR A 26 7.11 -1.13 0.56
C THR A 26 5.79 -1.04 -0.19
N HIS A 27 4.66 -1.19 0.51
CA HIS A 27 3.34 -1.04 -0.10
C HIS A 27 3.07 0.38 -0.60
N PHE A 28 3.46 1.44 0.12
CA PHE A 28 3.35 2.80 -0.40
C PHE A 28 4.16 3.03 -1.68
N VAL A 29 5.38 2.47 -1.75
CA VAL A 29 6.20 2.53 -2.97
C VAL A 29 5.52 1.82 -4.13
N MET A 30 4.91 0.65 -3.88
CA MET A 30 4.16 -0.10 -4.90
C MET A 30 2.89 0.62 -5.34
N ALA A 31 2.10 1.16 -4.42
CA ALA A 31 0.90 1.94 -4.72
C ALA A 31 1.24 3.15 -5.61
N ARG A 32 2.31 3.89 -5.27
CA ARG A 32 2.79 5.02 -6.09
C ARG A 32 3.24 4.58 -7.47
N LYS A 33 3.88 3.42 -7.58
CA LYS A 33 4.28 2.84 -8.87
C LYS A 33 3.06 2.48 -9.71
N ALA A 34 2.08 1.79 -9.13
CA ALA A 34 0.81 1.46 -9.80
C ALA A 34 0.09 2.72 -10.28
N GLN A 35 0.03 3.76 -9.46
CA GLN A 35 -0.55 5.05 -9.81
C GLN A 35 0.16 5.71 -11.01
N ILE A 36 1.50 5.73 -11.02
CA ILE A 36 2.28 6.30 -12.13
C ILE A 36 2.02 5.51 -13.42
N ILE A 37 1.97 4.19 -13.34
CA ILE A 37 1.68 3.31 -14.48
C ILE A 37 0.27 3.59 -15.01
N ALA A 38 -0.74 3.66 -14.13
CA ALA A 38 -2.13 3.98 -14.51
C ALA A 38 -2.21 5.33 -15.26
N ARG A 39 -1.58 6.36 -14.70
CA ARG A 39 -1.56 7.70 -15.29
C ARG A 39 -0.87 7.71 -16.64
N CYS A 40 0.31 7.09 -16.74
CA CYS A 40 1.16 7.17 -17.94
C CYS A 40 0.64 6.29 -19.09
N LEU A 41 0.24 5.06 -18.79
CA LEU A 41 -0.10 4.08 -19.85
C LEU A 41 -1.57 4.07 -20.22
N ILE A 42 -2.46 4.57 -19.36
CA ILE A 42 -3.89 4.46 -19.61
C ILE A 42 -4.56 5.81 -19.66
N ILE A 43 -4.42 6.64 -18.63
CA ILE A 43 -5.15 7.92 -18.55
C ILE A 43 -4.69 8.87 -19.66
N ILE A 44 -3.37 9.04 -19.85
CA ILE A 44 -2.83 9.94 -20.88
C ILE A 44 -3.21 9.46 -22.30
N PRO A 45 -2.95 8.20 -22.70
CA PRO A 45 -3.30 7.74 -24.05
C PRO A 45 -4.80 7.71 -24.30
N SER A 46 -5.63 7.35 -23.31
CA SER A 46 -7.09 7.37 -23.46
C SER A 46 -7.61 8.79 -23.64
N GLY A 47 -7.07 9.76 -22.90
CA GLY A 47 -7.40 11.17 -23.09
C GLY A 47 -7.05 11.67 -24.49
N LEU A 48 -5.86 11.31 -24.99
CA LEU A 48 -5.44 11.64 -26.36
C LEU A 48 -6.32 10.98 -27.41
N ALA A 49 -6.68 9.70 -27.23
CA ALA A 49 -7.54 8.97 -28.14
C ALA A 49 -8.94 9.58 -28.24
N VAL A 50 -9.52 9.97 -27.10
CA VAL A 50 -10.82 10.68 -27.06
C VAL A 50 -10.72 12.01 -27.79
N MET A 51 -9.67 12.80 -27.56
CA MET A 51 -9.45 14.08 -28.25
C MET A 51 -9.30 13.91 -29.77
N LEU A 52 -8.49 12.93 -30.21
CA LEU A 52 -8.32 12.63 -31.63
C LEU A 52 -9.61 12.13 -32.28
N SER A 53 -10.38 11.31 -31.57
CA SER A 53 -11.67 10.80 -32.05
C SER A 53 -12.69 11.94 -32.21
N LEU A 54 -12.75 12.87 -31.26
CA LEU A 54 -13.55 14.10 -31.36
C LEU A 54 -13.14 14.92 -32.59
N ILE A 55 -11.85 15.15 -32.82
CA ILE A 55 -11.35 15.87 -34.00
C ILE A 55 -11.77 15.15 -35.30
N SER A 56 -11.63 13.82 -35.35
CA SER A 56 -12.00 13.04 -36.53
C SER A 56 -13.50 13.04 -36.84
N ALA A 57 -14.35 13.11 -35.81
CA ALA A 57 -15.80 13.19 -35.97
C ALA A 57 -16.24 14.51 -36.63
N PHE A 58 -15.50 15.61 -36.39
CA PHE A 58 -15.74 16.88 -37.08
C PHE A 58 -15.11 16.96 -38.48
N ALA A 59 -14.28 15.97 -38.86
CA ALA A 59 -13.54 15.95 -40.12
C ALA A 59 -14.15 15.03 -41.21
N GLU A 60 -15.44 14.66 -41.09
CA GLU A 60 -16.18 13.80 -42.03
C GLU A 60 -15.56 12.40 -42.27
N VAL A 61 -14.85 11.85 -41.27
CA VAL A 61 -14.26 10.51 -41.38
C VAL A 61 -15.30 9.45 -40.96
N GLY A 62 -15.64 8.53 -41.86
CA GLY A 62 -16.85 7.69 -41.81
C GLY A 62 -17.11 6.86 -40.55
N GLU A 63 -18.36 6.36 -40.45
CA GLU A 63 -19.01 5.75 -39.27
C GLU A 63 -18.24 4.61 -38.57
N LEU A 64 -17.40 3.88 -39.31
CA LEU A 64 -16.55 2.80 -38.78
C LEU A 64 -15.47 3.30 -37.79
N SER A 65 -15.00 4.54 -37.94
CA SER A 65 -13.99 5.13 -37.06
C SER A 65 -14.53 5.40 -35.64
N ILE A 66 -15.81 5.74 -35.54
CA ILE A 66 -16.50 6.04 -34.28
C ILE A 66 -16.67 4.78 -33.44
N ILE A 67 -17.04 3.65 -34.06
CA ILE A 67 -17.23 2.37 -33.37
C ILE A 67 -15.89 1.82 -32.85
N ALA A 68 -14.81 1.93 -33.63
CA ALA A 68 -13.47 1.54 -33.21
C ALA A 68 -12.97 2.38 -32.02
N ALA A 69 -13.19 3.69 -32.06
CA ALA A 69 -12.88 4.59 -30.94
C ALA A 69 -13.64 4.21 -29.66
N PHE A 70 -14.93 3.85 -29.78
CA PHE A 70 -15.76 3.46 -28.64
C PHE A 70 -15.28 2.15 -27.99
N MET A 71 -14.97 1.12 -28.80
CA MET A 71 -14.45 -0.16 -28.30
C MET A 71 -13.06 -0.02 -27.66
N ALA A 72 -12.19 0.81 -28.22
CA ALA A 72 -10.89 1.14 -27.62
C ALA A 72 -11.06 1.88 -26.27
N GLY A 73 -12.06 2.76 -26.16
CA GLY A 73 -12.42 3.42 -24.91
C GLY A 73 -12.84 2.43 -23.81
N ILE A 74 -13.67 1.43 -24.13
CA ILE A 74 -14.11 0.40 -23.16
C ILE A 74 -12.92 -0.48 -22.71
N ALA A 75 -12.06 -0.90 -23.64
CA ALA A 75 -10.86 -1.66 -23.29
C ALA A 75 -9.93 -0.83 -22.38
N GLY A 76 -9.75 0.47 -22.69
CA GLY A 76 -9.04 1.43 -21.84
C GLY A 76 -9.63 1.50 -20.43
N LEU A 77 -10.95 1.63 -20.30
CA LEU A 77 -11.64 1.69 -19.00
C LEU A 77 -11.52 0.38 -18.18
N SER A 78 -11.55 -0.78 -18.84
CA SER A 78 -11.35 -2.05 -18.14
C SER A 78 -9.92 -2.20 -17.58
N SER A 79 -8.93 -1.70 -18.32
CA SER A 79 -7.54 -1.69 -17.89
C SER A 79 -7.26 -0.65 -16.80
N THR A 80 -7.89 0.53 -16.85
CA THR A 80 -7.77 1.53 -15.76
C THR A 80 -8.29 0.96 -14.45
N LEU A 81 -9.47 0.32 -14.47
CA LEU A 81 -10.11 -0.25 -13.29
C LEU A 81 -9.21 -1.28 -12.59
N GLY A 82 -8.53 -2.13 -13.35
CA GLY A 82 -7.58 -3.12 -12.81
C GLY A 82 -6.38 -2.48 -12.11
N ILE A 83 -5.77 -1.44 -12.71
CA ILE A 83 -4.60 -0.78 -12.11
C ILE A 83 -4.99 0.10 -10.91
N THR A 84 -6.15 0.75 -10.94
CA THR A 84 -6.65 1.48 -9.76
C THR A 84 -6.94 0.55 -8.59
N ARG A 85 -7.33 -0.70 -8.85
CA ARG A 85 -7.54 -1.70 -7.80
C ARG A 85 -6.22 -2.05 -7.11
N ASP A 86 -5.15 -2.26 -7.88
CA ASP A 86 -3.81 -2.57 -7.36
C ASP A 86 -3.23 -1.43 -6.51
N GLU A 87 -3.38 -0.17 -6.97
CA GLU A 87 -3.05 1.02 -6.17
C GLU A 87 -3.81 1.04 -4.85
N GLN A 88 -5.13 0.80 -4.88
CA GLN A 88 -5.98 0.84 -3.71
C GLN A 88 -5.69 -0.30 -2.73
N GLU A 89 -5.45 -1.52 -3.23
CA GLU A 89 -5.07 -2.69 -2.43
C GLU A 89 -3.77 -2.43 -1.68
N HIS A 90 -2.74 -1.90 -2.36
CA HIS A 90 -1.47 -1.55 -1.72
C HIS A 90 -1.58 -0.37 -0.75
N ASN A 91 -2.37 0.67 -1.06
CA ASN A 91 -2.61 1.77 -0.12
C ASN A 91 -3.32 1.29 1.15
N ASN A 92 -4.34 0.45 1.01
CA ASN A 92 -5.04 -0.13 2.15
C ASN A 92 -4.10 -1.00 2.99
N ALA A 93 -3.27 -1.83 2.35
CA ALA A 93 -2.24 -2.63 3.02
C ALA A 93 -1.28 -1.76 3.84
N ALA A 94 -0.77 -0.70 3.24
CA ALA A 94 0.15 0.24 3.87
C ALA A 94 -0.48 0.93 5.09
N ASN A 95 -1.74 1.37 4.97
CA ASN A 95 -2.47 2.04 6.05
C ASN A 95 -2.73 1.12 7.23
N VAL A 96 -3.17 -0.12 6.98
CA VAL A 96 -3.46 -1.08 8.06
C VAL A 96 -2.18 -1.49 8.79
N LEU A 97 -1.08 -1.73 8.09
CA LEU A 97 0.23 -1.99 8.71
C LEU A 97 0.76 -0.78 9.47
N THR A 98 0.51 0.43 8.97
CA THR A 98 0.88 1.67 9.67
C THR A 98 0.11 1.82 10.97
N ALA A 99 -1.19 1.50 10.98
CA ALA A 99 -1.98 1.47 12.21
C ALA A 99 -1.41 0.45 13.22
N LEU A 100 -1.10 -0.77 12.77
CA LEU A 100 -0.49 -1.80 13.64
C LEU A 100 0.89 -1.39 14.16
N ARG A 101 1.71 -0.72 13.34
CA ARG A 101 2.98 -0.11 13.75
C ARG A 101 2.76 0.89 14.89
N HIS A 102 1.75 1.74 14.80
CA HIS A 102 1.44 2.70 15.86
C HIS A 102 0.92 2.02 17.13
N GLU A 103 0.11 0.96 17.02
CA GLU A 103 -0.29 0.13 18.17
C GLU A 103 0.95 -0.47 18.87
N ALA A 104 1.85 -1.11 18.11
CA ALA A 104 3.07 -1.71 18.65
C ALA A 104 4.01 -0.69 19.29
N LYS A 105 4.17 0.49 18.68
CA LYS A 105 4.94 1.61 19.23
C LYS A 105 4.34 2.09 20.56
N SER A 106 3.02 2.30 20.60
CA SER A 106 2.32 2.76 21.80
C SER A 106 2.45 1.77 22.96
N MET A 107 2.35 0.47 22.65
CA MET A 107 2.54 -0.60 23.62
C MET A 107 3.95 -0.57 24.23
N LYS A 108 4.97 -0.43 23.38
CA LYS A 108 6.38 -0.40 23.77
C LYS A 108 6.77 0.87 24.55
N ASP A 109 6.29 2.03 24.12
CA ASP A 109 6.76 3.32 24.63
C ASP A 109 5.99 3.77 25.90
N ALA A 110 4.70 3.42 26.01
CA ALA A 110 3.83 3.94 27.06
C ALA A 110 3.09 2.85 27.84
N MET A 111 2.30 1.99 27.15
CA MET A 111 1.26 1.21 27.83
C MET A 111 1.79 0.15 28.81
N TRP A 112 2.96 -0.42 28.57
CA TRP A 112 3.53 -1.46 29.45
C TRP A 112 3.74 -1.02 30.90
N LYS A 113 3.81 0.30 31.15
CA LYS A 113 3.97 0.89 32.49
C LYS A 113 2.65 0.94 33.27
N GLU A 114 1.52 0.87 32.56
CA GLU A 114 0.19 1.10 33.10
C GLU A 114 -0.61 -0.20 33.26
N ILE A 115 -0.15 -1.29 32.66
CA ILE A 115 -0.83 -2.60 32.68
C ILE A 115 0.02 -3.64 33.42
N ASP A 116 -0.62 -4.73 33.85
CA ASP A 116 0.09 -5.83 34.47
C ASP A 116 0.83 -6.70 33.42
N ARG A 117 1.75 -7.56 33.89
CA ARG A 117 2.57 -8.42 33.01
C ARG A 117 1.73 -9.38 32.18
N SER A 118 0.65 -9.92 32.76
CA SER A 118 -0.21 -10.90 32.10
C SER A 118 -1.04 -10.26 30.98
N GLN A 119 -1.54 -9.05 31.22
CA GLN A 119 -2.21 -8.21 30.25
C GLN A 119 -1.26 -7.80 29.14
N LEU A 120 -0.04 -7.37 29.46
CA LEU A 120 0.97 -7.04 28.46
C LEU A 120 1.26 -8.25 27.56
N HIS A 121 1.48 -9.43 28.14
CA HIS A 121 1.68 -10.66 27.36
C HIS A 121 0.49 -10.94 26.42
N SER A 122 -0.75 -10.83 26.91
CA SER A 122 -1.96 -11.00 26.11
C SER A 122 -2.02 -10.02 24.94
N GLU A 123 -1.73 -8.74 25.19
CA GLU A 123 -1.74 -7.70 24.15
C GLU A 123 -0.62 -7.88 23.11
N VAL A 124 0.58 -8.25 23.53
CA VAL A 124 1.68 -8.55 22.60
C VAL A 124 1.35 -9.77 21.73
N SER A 125 0.78 -10.82 22.33
CA SER A 125 0.31 -11.99 21.57
C SER A 125 -0.76 -11.58 20.54
N ARG A 126 -1.72 -10.75 20.95
CA ARG A 126 -2.76 -10.20 20.06
C ARG A 126 -2.17 -9.40 18.91
N LEU A 127 -1.13 -8.59 19.15
CA LEU A 127 -0.42 -7.86 18.09
C LEU A 127 0.28 -8.81 17.11
N GLY A 128 0.94 -9.86 17.62
CA GLY A 128 1.55 -10.90 16.80
C GLY A 128 0.54 -11.67 15.96
N ASP A 129 -0.64 -11.97 16.50
CA ASP A 129 -1.74 -12.61 15.78
C ASP A 129 -2.27 -11.71 14.66
N LYS A 130 -2.56 -10.44 14.98
CA LYS A 130 -2.96 -9.44 13.98
C LYS A 130 -1.92 -9.34 12.86
N TYR A 131 -0.64 -9.24 13.20
CA TYR A 131 0.45 -9.16 12.22
C TYR A 131 0.45 -10.36 11.28
N ARG A 132 0.37 -11.59 11.82
CA ARG A 132 0.35 -12.82 11.02
C ARG A 132 -0.86 -12.88 10.08
N VAL A 133 -2.04 -12.53 10.57
CA VAL A 133 -3.27 -12.47 9.75
C VAL A 133 -3.09 -11.48 8.60
N LEU A 134 -2.54 -10.29 8.87
CA LEU A 134 -2.25 -9.31 7.82
C LEU A 134 -1.26 -9.88 6.81
N CYS A 135 -0.11 -10.43 7.23
CA CYS A 135 0.86 -11.01 6.31
C CYS A 135 0.28 -12.06 5.35
N THR A 136 -0.76 -12.80 5.78
CA THR A 136 -1.45 -13.76 4.91
C THR A 136 -2.49 -13.16 3.98
N ALA A 137 -3.06 -12.01 4.33
CA ALA A 137 -4.15 -11.37 3.59
C ALA A 137 -3.68 -10.26 2.63
N LEU A 138 -2.50 -9.70 2.87
CA LEU A 138 -1.96 -8.59 2.09
C LEU A 138 -1.42 -9.04 0.72
N PRO A 139 -1.48 -8.17 -0.29
CA PRO A 139 -0.91 -8.45 -1.60
C PRO A 139 0.61 -8.68 -1.51
N VAL A 140 1.16 -9.48 -2.43
CA VAL A 140 2.59 -9.79 -2.46
C VAL A 140 3.41 -8.53 -2.81
N THR A 141 4.58 -8.39 -2.18
CA THR A 141 5.51 -7.29 -2.45
C THR A 141 6.68 -7.73 -3.34
N ASP A 142 7.39 -6.76 -3.93
CA ASP A 142 8.58 -7.02 -4.75
C ASP A 142 9.88 -6.48 -4.15
N ASP A 143 10.99 -7.19 -4.39
CA ASP A 143 12.32 -6.85 -3.85
C ASP A 143 12.82 -5.46 -4.24
N LYS A 144 12.47 -4.95 -5.43
CA LYS A 144 12.93 -3.63 -5.88
C LYS A 144 12.22 -2.54 -5.09
N SER A 145 10.91 -2.69 -4.90
CA SER A 145 10.12 -1.79 -4.06
C SER A 145 10.57 -1.85 -2.60
N TYR A 146 10.90 -3.05 -2.09
CA TYR A 146 11.46 -3.21 -0.74
C TYR A 146 12.79 -2.48 -0.57
N LYS A 147 13.74 -2.66 -1.50
CA LYS A 147 15.03 -1.96 -1.47
C LYS A 147 14.85 -0.44 -1.48
N LYS A 148 13.94 0.07 -2.30
CA LYS A 148 13.62 1.50 -2.36
C LYS A 148 12.99 2.01 -1.06
N ALA A 149 12.08 1.25 -0.47
CA ALA A 149 11.48 1.57 0.83
C ALA A 149 12.54 1.57 1.93
N LYS A 150 13.46 0.61 1.94
CA LYS A 150 14.58 0.55 2.88
C LYS A 150 15.46 1.79 2.79
N THR A 151 15.89 2.18 1.60
CA THR A 151 16.69 3.40 1.40
C THR A 151 15.97 4.64 1.93
N ARG A 152 14.66 4.78 1.65
CA ARG A 152 13.84 5.89 2.16
C ARG A 152 13.80 5.95 3.69
N ILE A 153 13.64 4.79 4.33
CA ILE A 153 13.63 4.69 5.79
C ILE A 153 14.99 5.10 6.37
N GLU A 154 16.09 4.63 5.77
CA GLU A 154 17.46 4.97 6.18
C GLU A 154 17.76 6.47 6.02
N GLU A 155 17.20 7.10 4.99
CA GLU A 155 17.28 8.55 4.73
C GLU A 155 16.32 9.39 5.60
N GLY A 156 15.42 8.75 6.35
CA GLY A 156 14.38 9.44 7.14
C GLY A 156 13.29 10.10 6.29
N ASN A 157 13.16 9.70 5.02
CA ASN A 157 12.17 10.24 4.10
C ASN A 157 10.93 9.34 4.05
N PHE A 158 9.81 9.84 4.58
CA PHE A 158 8.56 9.09 4.70
C PHE A 158 7.47 9.54 3.71
N ASP A 159 7.81 10.42 2.75
CA ASP A 159 6.90 11.02 1.74
C ASP A 159 6.94 10.36 0.32
#